data_AF-A0A9J6GZ86-F1
#
_entry.id   AF-A0A9J6GZ86-F1
#
_cell.length_a   1.000
_cell.length_b   1.000
_cell.length_c   1.000
_cell.angle_alpha   90.00
_cell.angle_beta   90.00
_cell.angle_gamma   90.00
#
_symmetry.space_group_name_H-M   'P 1'
#
loop_
_entity.id
_entity.type
_entity.pdbx_description
1 polymer ?
#
loop_
_entity_poly.entity_id
_entity_poly.type
_entity_poly.pdbx_seq_one_letter_code
_entity_poly.pdbx_strand_id
1 'polypeptide(L)'
;MHFMIHYPRIISQLGPLTQYWCMRFEAKHQYFKRLASRVMNFRNVCRTLADRHQLLQAFQLYSASVGGDVSSTCGKQVKREALADVIQDKVAEEDVIREVKSFTYDHNTDRQGDVLIMKKGQSPKFSLVHAIYTTGKEVLLLLLPLEVLCFRRHRYSYHVQKKPRELYVASPGQEVSSQRLDIYFEAEVMPRCEIFL
;
A
#
# COMPACT_ATOMS: atom_id res chain seq x y z
N MET A 1 -24.23 7.83 -21.94
CA MET A 1 -23.15 6.84 -22.20
C MET A 1 -22.18 7.24 -23.34
N HIS A 2 -21.98 8.54 -23.66
CA HIS A 2 -21.06 8.96 -24.73
C HIS A 2 -19.58 9.03 -24.27
N PHE A 3 -19.33 9.37 -23.00
CA PHE A 3 -17.97 9.52 -22.45
C PHE A 3 -17.14 8.23 -22.37
N MET A 4 -17.78 7.06 -22.42
CA MET A 4 -17.07 5.78 -22.34
C MET A 4 -16.15 5.51 -23.53
N ILE A 5 -16.46 6.11 -24.69
CA ILE A 5 -15.65 5.98 -25.91
C ILE A 5 -14.28 6.67 -25.75
N HIS A 6 -14.19 7.69 -24.90
CA HIS A 6 -12.95 8.42 -24.68
C HIS A 6 -12.04 7.78 -23.62
N TYR A 7 -12.55 6.92 -22.74
CA TYR A 7 -11.75 6.31 -21.67
C TYR A 7 -10.53 5.54 -22.17
N PRO A 8 -10.58 4.70 -23.23
CA PRO A 8 -9.40 4.03 -23.74
C PRO A 8 -8.29 5.01 -24.16
N ARG A 9 -8.67 6.10 -24.84
CA ARG A 9 -7.72 7.15 -25.23
C ARG A 9 -7.14 7.86 -24.02
N ILE A 10 -7.98 8.23 -23.04
CA ILE A 10 -7.55 8.93 -21.83
C ILE A 10 -6.63 8.03 -21.00
N ILE A 11 -6.96 6.76 -20.79
CA ILE A 11 -6.12 5.78 -20.07
C ILE A 11 -4.78 5.59 -20.77
N SER A 12 -4.77 5.52 -22.10
CA SER A 12 -3.54 5.42 -22.87
C SER A 12 -2.67 6.67 -22.76
N GLN A 13 -3.26 7.86 -22.68
CA GLN A 13 -2.49 9.10 -22.59
C GLN A 13 -2.05 9.41 -21.15
N LEU A 14 -2.96 9.32 -20.19
CA LEU A 14 -2.78 9.79 -18.82
C LEU A 14 -2.43 8.67 -17.83
N GLY A 15 -2.64 7.41 -18.18
CA GLY A 15 -2.52 6.28 -17.26
C GLY A 15 -3.81 6.00 -16.49
N PRO A 16 -3.73 5.36 -15.31
CA PRO A 16 -4.90 5.02 -14.50
C PRO A 16 -5.71 6.25 -14.11
N LEU A 17 -7.02 6.20 -14.38
CA LEU A 17 -7.95 7.28 -14.03
C LEU A 17 -8.09 7.50 -12.52
N THR A 18 -7.70 6.51 -11.71
CA THR A 18 -7.65 6.59 -10.25
C THR A 18 -6.66 7.64 -9.73
N GLN A 19 -5.74 8.12 -10.56
CA GLN A 19 -4.88 9.24 -10.17
C GLN A 19 -5.56 10.60 -10.37
N TYR A 20 -6.60 10.66 -11.21
CA TYR A 20 -7.24 11.90 -11.63
C TYR A 20 -8.65 12.09 -11.06
N TRP A 21 -9.22 11.06 -10.42
CA TRP A 21 -10.56 11.14 -9.84
C TRP A 21 -10.59 11.98 -8.55
N CYS A 22 -11.66 12.74 -8.36
CA CYS A 22 -11.82 13.58 -7.16
C CYS A 22 -12.35 12.82 -5.94
N MET A 23 -12.75 11.54 -6.10
CA MET A 23 -13.43 10.74 -5.08
C MET A 23 -12.63 10.63 -3.77
N ARG A 24 -11.30 10.59 -3.84
CA ARG A 24 -10.45 10.58 -2.64
C ARG A 24 -10.51 11.93 -1.91
N PHE A 25 -10.40 13.04 -2.63
CA PHE A 25 -10.51 14.38 -2.03
C PHE A 25 -11.89 14.59 -1.40
N GLU A 26 -12.95 14.12 -2.05
CA GLU A 26 -14.30 14.13 -1.49
C GLU A 26 -14.41 13.30 -0.20
N ALA A 27 -13.80 12.12 -0.17
CA ALA A 27 -13.73 11.28 1.03
C ALA A 27 -12.99 11.98 2.18
N LYS A 28 -11.84 12.65 1.91
CA LYS A 28 -11.15 13.46 2.93
C LYS A 28 -12.03 14.60 3.45
N HIS A 29 -12.74 15.30 2.55
CA HIS A 29 -13.68 16.36 2.92
C HIS A 29 -14.85 15.87 3.79
N GLN A 30 -15.20 14.59 3.72
CA GLN A 30 -16.27 14.03 4.53
C GLN A 30 -16.00 14.13 6.04
N TYR A 31 -14.74 13.97 6.47
CA TYR A 31 -14.34 14.19 7.87
C TYR A 31 -14.70 15.61 8.32
N PHE A 32 -14.29 16.62 7.55
CA PHE A 32 -14.52 18.02 7.85
C PHE A 32 -16.01 18.38 7.84
N LYS A 33 -16.78 17.89 6.86
CA LYS A 33 -18.23 18.10 6.80
C LYS A 33 -18.93 17.56 8.06
N ARG A 34 -18.61 16.33 8.47
CA ARG A 34 -19.17 15.72 9.67
C ARG A 34 -18.78 16.48 10.93
N LEU A 35 -17.52 16.92 11.04
CA LEU A 35 -17.04 17.66 12.18
C LEU A 35 -17.70 19.04 12.29
N ALA A 36 -17.83 19.76 11.18
CA ALA A 36 -18.49 21.07 11.14
C ALA A 36 -19.95 20.98 11.63
N SER A 37 -20.71 19.99 11.15
CA SER A 37 -22.09 19.74 11.60
C SER A 37 -22.21 19.32 13.07
N ARG A 38 -21.17 18.73 13.66
CA ARG A 38 -21.17 18.32 15.08
C ARG A 38 -20.77 19.44 16.03
N VAL A 39 -19.74 20.21 15.67
CA VAL A 39 -19.20 21.26 16.54
C VAL A 39 -20.07 22.51 16.53
N MET A 40 -20.79 22.78 15.43
CA MET A 40 -21.72 23.91 15.29
C MET A 40 -21.09 25.28 15.65
N ASN A 41 -19.76 25.40 15.52
CA ASN A 41 -19.05 26.66 15.72
C ASN A 41 -18.96 27.44 14.41
N PHE A 42 -19.87 28.39 14.23
CA PHE A 42 -19.97 29.20 13.00
C PHE A 42 -19.10 30.46 12.99
N ARG A 43 -18.45 30.81 14.10
CA ARG A 43 -17.63 32.04 14.18
C ARG A 43 -16.31 31.89 13.44
N ASN A 44 -15.64 30.76 13.60
CA ASN A 44 -14.42 30.43 12.86
C ASN A 44 -14.32 28.92 12.63
N VAL A 45 -15.13 28.43 11.69
CA VAL A 45 -15.20 27.02 11.31
C VAL A 45 -13.83 26.51 10.87
N CYS A 46 -13.13 27.24 10.00
CA CYS A 46 -11.84 26.84 9.43
C CYS A 46 -10.78 26.57 10.51
N ARG A 47 -10.63 27.47 11.49
CA ARG A 47 -9.69 27.28 12.59
C ARG A 47 -10.03 26.04 13.40
N THR A 48 -11.29 25.88 13.77
CA THR A 48 -11.76 24.74 14.57
C THR A 48 -11.52 23.40 13.86
N LEU A 49 -11.78 23.35 12.56
CA LEU A 49 -11.52 22.17 11.73
C LEU A 49 -10.02 21.87 11.59
N ALA A 50 -9.20 22.90 11.39
CA ALA A 50 -7.75 22.77 11.27
C ALA A 50 -7.14 22.24 12.57
N ASP A 51 -7.47 22.84 13.72
CA ASP A 51 -6.94 22.44 15.03
C ASP A 51 -7.27 20.97 15.35
N ARG A 52 -8.52 20.56 15.09
CA ARG A 52 -8.98 19.18 15.31
C ARG A 52 -8.28 18.17 14.40
N HIS A 53 -8.08 18.54 13.13
CA HIS A 53 -7.37 17.69 12.17
C HIS A 53 -5.89 17.58 12.54
N GLN A 54 -5.22 18.68 12.89
CA GLN A 54 -3.82 18.65 13.33
C GLN A 54 -3.62 17.77 14.56
N LEU A 55 -4.51 17.85 15.56
CA LEU A 55 -4.45 16.99 16.75
C LEU A 55 -4.64 15.50 16.39
N LEU A 56 -5.58 15.19 15.48
CA LEU A 56 -5.78 13.83 15.01
C LEU A 56 -4.53 13.29 14.29
N GLN A 57 -3.93 14.08 13.42
CA GLN A 57 -2.71 13.70 12.70
C GLN A 57 -1.53 13.51 13.65
N ALA A 58 -1.36 14.39 14.64
CA ALA A 58 -0.31 14.24 15.65
C ALA A 58 -0.48 12.94 16.44
N PHE A 59 -1.71 12.60 16.83
CA PHE A 59 -2.01 11.34 17.49
C PHE A 59 -1.67 10.12 16.62
N GLN A 60 -2.09 10.11 15.35
CA GLN A 60 -1.81 9.01 14.43
C GLN A 60 -0.30 8.82 14.20
N LEU A 61 0.44 9.91 14.00
CA LEU A 61 1.90 9.87 13.83
C LEU A 61 2.60 9.38 15.10
N TYR A 62 2.13 9.82 16.28
CA TYR A 62 2.65 9.33 17.55
C TYR A 62 2.37 7.84 17.74
N SER A 63 1.16 7.37 17.46
CA SER A 63 0.80 5.96 17.54
C SER A 63 1.61 5.07 16.59
N ALA A 64 2.07 5.59 15.45
CA ALA A 64 3.00 4.89 14.55
C ALA A 64 4.46 4.89 15.02
N SER A 65 4.82 5.73 16.00
CA SER A 65 6.17 5.70 16.58
C SER A 65 6.30 4.72 17.75
N VAL A 66 5.17 4.34 18.35
CA VAL A 66 5.10 3.38 19.46
C VAL A 66 4.79 2.02 18.85
N GLY A 67 5.83 1.24 18.57
CA GLY A 67 5.83 0.00 17.77
C GLY A 67 4.53 -0.80 17.75
N GLY A 68 4.05 -1.08 16.53
CA GLY A 68 2.70 -1.57 16.28
C GLY A 68 2.50 -3.07 16.49
N ASP A 69 1.42 -3.39 17.20
CA ASP A 69 0.79 -4.71 17.17
C ASP A 69 0.53 -5.15 15.73
N VAL A 70 0.88 -6.39 15.43
CA VAL A 70 0.54 -7.03 14.15
C VAL A 70 -0.90 -7.52 14.22
N SER A 71 -1.76 -7.01 13.33
CA SER A 71 -3.09 -7.55 13.12
C SER A 71 -3.20 -8.11 11.71
N SER A 72 -3.79 -9.30 11.53
CA SER A 72 -4.00 -9.89 10.21
C SER A 72 -5.44 -10.36 10.03
N THR A 73 -5.92 -10.35 8.79
CA THR A 73 -7.20 -10.98 8.45
C THR A 73 -7.15 -12.48 8.67
N CYS A 74 -8.28 -13.13 8.98
CA CYS A 74 -8.35 -14.59 9.10
C CYS A 74 -7.79 -15.28 7.84
N GLY A 75 -6.64 -15.93 8.01
CA GLY A 75 -5.93 -16.60 6.91
C GLY A 75 -6.32 -18.05 6.72
N LYS A 76 -6.06 -18.56 5.52
CA LYS A 76 -6.19 -19.99 5.21
C LYS A 76 -4.93 -20.70 5.68
N GLN A 77 -5.08 -21.80 6.42
CA GLN A 77 -3.92 -22.63 6.76
C GLN A 77 -3.37 -23.31 5.51
N VAL A 78 -2.06 -23.20 5.30
CA VAL A 78 -1.36 -23.76 4.14
C VAL A 78 -0.35 -24.80 4.62
N LYS A 79 -0.27 -25.93 3.91
CA LYS A 79 0.74 -26.95 4.16
C LYS A 79 2.10 -26.47 3.67
N ARG A 80 3.18 -26.88 4.35
CA ARG A 80 4.56 -26.50 3.99
C ARG A 80 4.91 -26.87 2.55
N GLU A 81 4.44 -28.03 2.09
CA GLU A 81 4.66 -28.56 0.72
C GLU A 81 4.18 -27.62 -0.40
N ALA A 82 3.20 -26.75 -0.13
CA ALA A 82 2.65 -25.82 -1.11
C ALA A 82 3.35 -24.45 -1.10
N LEU A 83 4.32 -24.23 -0.21
CA LEU A 83 5.08 -22.97 -0.10
C LEU A 83 6.25 -22.96 -1.07
N ALA A 84 6.64 -21.77 -1.53
CA ALA A 84 7.88 -21.60 -2.28
C ALA A 84 9.10 -21.99 -1.42
N ASP A 85 10.10 -22.59 -2.03
CA ASP A 85 11.31 -23.11 -1.37
C ASP A 85 11.95 -22.09 -0.42
N VAL A 86 11.99 -20.81 -0.83
CA VAL A 86 12.57 -19.69 -0.07
C VAL A 86 11.89 -19.46 1.28
N ILE A 87 10.59 -19.77 1.39
CA ILE A 87 9.84 -19.66 2.65
C ILE A 87 10.05 -20.91 3.51
N GLN A 88 10.15 -22.08 2.88
CA GLN A 88 10.34 -23.34 3.60
C GLN A 88 11.62 -23.30 4.45
N ASP A 89 12.67 -22.63 3.98
CA ASP A 89 13.94 -22.44 4.71
C ASP A 89 13.81 -21.49 5.92
N LYS A 90 12.85 -20.56 5.89
CA LYS A 90 12.66 -19.52 6.92
C LYS A 90 11.70 -19.93 8.03
N VAL A 91 10.93 -21.00 7.83
CA VAL A 91 9.86 -21.42 8.74
C VAL A 91 10.20 -22.75 9.40
N ALA A 92 10.03 -22.84 10.72
CA ALA A 92 10.25 -24.08 11.47
C ALA A 92 9.18 -25.13 11.15
N GLU A 93 9.52 -26.41 11.29
CA GLU A 93 8.63 -27.54 10.95
C GLU A 93 7.29 -27.56 11.70
N GLU A 94 7.28 -27.02 12.91
CA GLU A 94 6.14 -27.10 13.83
C GLU A 94 5.19 -25.90 13.71
N ASP A 95 5.55 -24.89 12.92
CA ASP A 95 4.81 -23.64 12.84
C ASP A 95 3.52 -23.78 12.01
N VAL A 96 2.41 -23.29 12.57
CA VAL A 96 1.14 -23.20 11.85
C VAL A 96 1.18 -21.98 10.92
N ILE A 97 1.33 -22.24 9.63
CA ILE A 97 1.45 -21.20 8.60
C ILE A 97 0.06 -20.87 8.05
N ARG A 98 -0.26 -19.57 8.02
CA ARG A 98 -1.51 -19.06 7.43
C ARG A 98 -1.20 -18.07 6.33
N GLU A 99 -1.80 -18.27 5.17
CA GLU A 99 -1.79 -17.28 4.09
C GLU A 99 -2.91 -16.27 4.32
N VAL A 100 -2.56 -14.98 4.32
CA VAL A 100 -3.48 -13.86 4.57
C VAL A 100 -3.52 -12.91 3.38
N LYS A 101 -4.66 -12.26 3.16
CA LYS A 101 -4.83 -11.29 2.05
C LYS A 101 -4.28 -9.90 2.38
N SER A 102 -4.28 -9.57 3.66
CA SER A 102 -3.77 -8.30 4.17
C SER A 102 -3.35 -8.43 5.62
N PHE A 103 -2.37 -7.61 6.00
CA PHE A 103 -1.98 -7.43 7.39
C PHE A 103 -1.83 -5.94 7.68
N THR A 104 -1.99 -5.57 8.93
CA THR A 104 -1.74 -4.24 9.43
C THR A 104 -0.53 -4.31 10.34
N TYR A 105 0.50 -3.56 9.98
CA TYR A 105 1.70 -3.35 10.77
C TYR A 105 1.93 -1.86 10.89
N ASP A 106 2.11 -1.40 12.13
CA ASP A 106 2.41 0.01 12.41
C ASP A 106 1.39 0.99 11.76
N HIS A 107 0.09 0.68 11.94
CA HIS A 107 -1.07 1.39 11.37
C HIS A 107 -1.17 1.42 9.84
N ASN A 108 -0.20 0.83 9.13
CA ASN A 108 -0.24 0.67 7.68
C ASN A 108 -0.81 -0.70 7.35
N THR A 109 -1.83 -0.73 6.49
CA THR A 109 -2.41 -2.00 6.01
C THR A 109 -1.86 -2.33 4.65
N ASP A 110 -1.10 -3.42 4.60
CA ASP A 110 -0.51 -3.95 3.38
C ASP A 110 -1.38 -5.07 2.85
N ARG A 111 -1.55 -5.07 1.53
CA ARG A 111 -2.33 -6.07 0.82
C ARG A 111 -1.50 -6.83 -0.19
N GLN A 112 -1.93 -8.04 -0.51
CA GLN A 112 -1.40 -8.77 -1.65
C GLN A 112 -1.58 -7.94 -2.93
N GLY A 113 -0.52 -7.84 -3.74
CA GLY A 113 -0.46 -7.01 -4.95
C GLY A 113 0.07 -5.59 -4.74
N ASP A 114 0.26 -5.16 -3.49
CA ASP A 114 0.90 -3.87 -3.20
C ASP A 114 2.37 -3.89 -3.64
N VAL A 115 2.88 -2.74 -4.07
CA VAL A 115 4.29 -2.58 -4.44
C VAL A 115 5.01 -1.76 -3.36
N LEU A 116 6.06 -2.35 -2.81
CA LEU A 116 6.92 -1.79 -1.76
C LEU A 116 8.13 -1.08 -2.37
N ILE A 117 8.58 -0.02 -1.69
CA ILE A 117 9.78 0.74 -2.05
C ILE A 117 10.97 0.22 -1.24
N MET A 118 11.81 -0.60 -1.87
CA MET A 118 12.98 -1.21 -1.23
C MET A 118 14.21 -0.30 -1.24
N LYS A 119 14.30 0.62 -2.21
CA LYS A 119 15.39 1.60 -2.27
C LYS A 119 14.90 2.89 -2.92
N LYS A 120 15.20 4.04 -2.30
CA LYS A 120 15.01 5.38 -2.87
C LYS A 120 16.30 5.86 -3.55
N GLY A 121 16.17 6.75 -4.54
CA GLY A 121 17.29 7.39 -5.23
C GLY A 121 17.15 7.39 -6.75
N GLN A 122 18.26 7.62 -7.46
CA GLN A 122 18.31 7.66 -8.93
C GLN A 122 17.95 6.31 -9.58
N SER A 123 18.22 5.21 -8.88
CA SER A 123 17.89 3.84 -9.29
C SER A 123 16.98 3.21 -8.23
N PRO A 124 15.68 3.56 -8.20
CA PRO A 124 14.78 3.01 -7.21
C PRO A 124 14.60 1.51 -7.43
N LYS A 125 14.43 0.77 -6.33
CA LYS A 125 14.11 -0.67 -6.37
C LYS A 125 12.73 -0.88 -5.79
N PHE A 126 11.91 -1.61 -6.51
CA PHE A 126 10.55 -1.94 -6.13
C PHE A 126 10.39 -3.45 -6.01
N SER A 127 9.48 -3.86 -5.14
CA SER A 127 9.11 -5.27 -5.02
C SER A 127 7.61 -5.40 -4.82
N LEU A 128 7.00 -6.33 -5.53
CA LEU A 128 5.58 -6.63 -5.45
C LEU A 128 5.32 -7.67 -4.35
N VAL A 129 4.34 -7.42 -3.50
CA VAL A 129 3.87 -8.38 -2.50
C VAL A 129 3.10 -9.49 -3.20
N HIS A 130 3.77 -10.63 -3.42
CA HIS A 130 3.20 -11.78 -4.11
C HIS A 130 2.26 -12.56 -3.20
N ALA A 131 2.68 -12.81 -1.96
CA ALA A 131 1.87 -13.48 -0.93
C ALA A 131 2.31 -13.01 0.46
N ILE A 132 1.41 -13.13 1.44
CA ILE A 132 1.66 -12.77 2.84
C ILE A 132 1.38 -13.99 3.69
N TYR A 133 2.36 -14.38 4.50
CA TYR A 133 2.26 -15.49 5.42
C TYR A 133 2.36 -14.99 6.85
N THR A 134 1.52 -15.54 7.72
CA THR A 134 1.58 -15.31 9.16
C THR A 134 1.90 -16.62 9.84
N THR A 135 3.00 -16.60 10.58
CA THR A 135 3.35 -17.60 11.59
C THR A 135 2.96 -17.00 12.93
N GLY A 136 2.58 -17.81 13.93
CA GLY A 136 2.04 -17.30 15.22
C GLY A 136 2.90 -16.25 15.95
N LYS A 137 4.16 -16.04 15.54
CA LYS A 137 5.10 -15.06 16.09
C LYS A 137 5.46 -13.92 15.12
N GLU A 138 5.36 -14.12 13.81
CA GLU A 138 5.93 -13.21 12.80
C GLU A 138 5.12 -13.18 11.50
N VAL A 139 5.22 -12.08 10.77
CA VAL A 139 4.70 -11.94 9.41
C VAL A 139 5.85 -12.04 8.42
N LEU A 140 5.66 -12.84 7.38
CA LEU A 140 6.60 -13.04 6.30
C LEU A 140 5.98 -12.58 4.98
N LEU A 141 6.67 -11.70 4.27
CA LEU A 141 6.27 -11.20 2.96
C LEU A 141 7.04 -11.94 1.88
N LEU A 142 6.32 -12.59 0.98
CA LEU A 142 6.92 -13.12 -0.25
C LEU A 142 6.93 -12.02 -1.30
N LEU A 143 8.13 -11.54 -1.61
CA LEU A 143 8.34 -10.39 -2.48
C LEU A 143 8.90 -10.83 -3.83
N LEU A 144 8.28 -10.27 -4.89
CA LEU A 144 8.71 -10.39 -6.26
C LEU A 144 9.47 -9.13 -6.67
N PRO A 145 10.80 -9.19 -6.91
CA PRO A 145 11.55 -8.01 -7.31
C PRO A 145 11.10 -7.51 -8.69
N LEU A 146 11.02 -6.19 -8.78
CA LEU A 146 10.70 -5.45 -10.00
C LEU A 146 11.94 -4.67 -10.44
N GLU A 147 12.42 -4.99 -11.64
CA GLU A 147 13.52 -4.26 -12.27
C GLU A 147 12.98 -3.05 -13.01
N VAL A 148 13.54 -1.88 -12.73
CA VAL A 148 13.15 -0.63 -13.40
C VAL A 148 13.86 -0.56 -14.75
N LEU A 149 13.08 -0.56 -15.82
CA LEU A 149 13.58 -0.40 -17.19
C LEU A 149 13.78 1.07 -17.53
N CYS A 150 12.77 1.91 -17.26
CA CYS A 150 12.83 3.34 -17.51
C CYS A 150 11.78 4.12 -16.71
N PHE A 151 11.98 5.44 -16.58
CA PHE A 151 10.99 6.36 -16.04
C PHE A 151 10.23 7.06 -17.17
N ARG A 152 8.91 6.89 -17.20
CA ARG A 152 8.02 7.53 -18.17
C ARG A 152 7.52 8.85 -17.62
N ARG A 153 8.17 9.95 -18.02
CA ARG A 153 7.82 11.32 -17.57
C ARG A 153 6.37 11.69 -17.85
N HIS A 154 5.83 11.35 -19.02
CA HIS A 154 4.46 11.71 -19.41
C HIS A 154 3.41 11.15 -18.44
N ARG A 155 3.57 9.91 -17.98
CA ARG A 155 2.63 9.27 -17.05
C ARG A 155 3.09 9.36 -15.59
N TYR A 156 4.26 9.94 -15.35
CA TYR A 156 4.91 9.96 -14.04
C TYR A 156 4.98 8.57 -13.39
N SER A 157 5.39 7.56 -14.17
CA SER A 157 5.42 6.15 -13.78
C SER A 157 6.77 5.50 -14.07
N TYR A 158 7.06 4.43 -13.34
CA TYR A 158 8.21 3.58 -13.63
C TYR A 158 7.75 2.38 -14.45
N HIS A 159 8.37 2.18 -15.62
CA HIS A 159 8.17 0.95 -16.36
C HIS A 159 9.08 -0.12 -15.77
N VAL A 160 8.50 -1.25 -15.38
CA VAL A 160 9.17 -2.32 -14.65
C VAL A 160 8.98 -3.67 -15.31
N GLN A 161 9.94 -4.57 -15.06
CA GLN A 161 9.87 -5.97 -15.42
C GLN A 161 9.87 -6.84 -14.15
N LYS A 162 8.95 -7.81 -14.10
CA LYS A 162 8.87 -8.80 -13.03
C LYS A 162 9.97 -9.84 -13.18
N LYS A 163 10.67 -10.17 -12.09
CA LYS A 163 11.66 -11.27 -12.06
C LYS A 163 11.17 -12.44 -11.20
N PRO A 164 10.31 -13.33 -11.75
CA PRO A 164 9.69 -14.42 -10.98
C PRO A 164 10.66 -15.47 -10.43
N ARG A 165 11.87 -15.55 -10.99
CA ARG A 165 12.91 -16.49 -10.53
C ARG A 165 13.70 -15.99 -9.33
N GLU A 166 13.54 -14.72 -8.95
CA GLU A 166 14.31 -14.07 -7.88
C GLU A 166 13.41 -13.71 -6.69
N LEU A 167 12.39 -14.52 -6.41
CA LEU A 167 11.53 -14.34 -5.25
C LEU A 167 12.37 -14.36 -3.96
N TYR A 168 12.07 -13.47 -3.04
CA TYR A 168 12.75 -13.42 -1.75
C TYR A 168 11.76 -13.08 -0.62
N VAL A 169 12.14 -13.43 0.61
CA VAL A 169 11.32 -13.21 1.80
C VAL A 169 11.85 -12.01 2.57
N ALA A 170 10.94 -11.13 3.01
CA ALA A 170 11.23 -9.99 3.87
C ALA A 170 10.27 -9.93 5.04
N SER A 171 10.74 -9.41 6.17
CA SER A 171 9.88 -9.03 7.29
C SER A 171 9.31 -7.62 7.06
N PRO A 172 8.10 -7.31 7.54
CA PRO A 172 7.57 -5.95 7.50
C PRO A 172 8.52 -4.94 8.15
N GLY A 173 8.62 -3.74 7.57
CA GLY A 173 9.48 -2.67 8.07
C GLY A 173 10.90 -2.64 7.47
N GLN A 174 11.27 -3.61 6.63
CA GLN A 174 12.52 -3.57 5.87
C GLN A 174 12.46 -2.59 4.68
N GLU A 175 11.27 -2.12 4.32
CA GLU A 175 11.07 -1.12 3.29
C GLU A 175 11.55 0.28 3.70
N VAL A 176 11.93 1.09 2.70
CA VAL A 176 12.45 2.46 2.91
C VAL A 176 11.31 3.49 3.06
N SER A 177 10.07 3.09 2.76
CA SER A 177 8.91 3.97 2.78
C SER A 177 7.66 3.19 3.17
N SER A 178 6.82 3.78 4.01
CA SER A 178 5.46 3.30 4.28
C SER A 178 4.51 3.47 3.09
N GLN A 179 4.84 4.38 2.15
CA GLN A 179 4.03 4.59 0.95
C GLN A 179 3.94 3.31 0.11
N ARG A 180 2.70 2.91 -0.23
CA ARG A 180 2.41 1.80 -1.13
C ARG A 180 2.19 2.29 -2.56
N LEU A 181 2.66 1.51 -3.51
CA LEU A 181 2.53 1.77 -4.94
C LEU A 181 1.61 0.72 -5.57
N ASP A 182 0.95 1.10 -6.66
CA ASP A 182 0.16 0.18 -7.48
C ASP A 182 0.96 -0.23 -8.72
N ILE A 183 0.67 -1.43 -9.22
CA ILE A 183 1.13 -1.88 -10.53
C ILE A 183 -0.03 -1.86 -11.53
N TYR A 184 0.18 -1.24 -12.68
CA TYR A 184 -0.80 -1.12 -13.75
C TYR A 184 -0.30 -1.80 -15.02
N PHE A 185 -1.22 -2.46 -15.74
CA PHE A 185 -0.89 -3.32 -16.90
C PHE A 185 0.28 -4.27 -16.64
N GLU A 186 0.43 -4.71 -15.39
CA GLU A 186 1.52 -5.59 -14.93
C GLU A 186 2.96 -5.07 -15.11
N ALA A 187 3.14 -3.84 -15.58
CA ALA A 187 4.46 -3.33 -15.99
C ALA A 187 4.68 -1.84 -15.69
N GLU A 188 3.70 -1.13 -15.13
CA GLU A 188 3.86 0.27 -14.75
C GLU A 188 3.63 0.45 -13.24
N VAL A 189 4.67 0.82 -12.51
CA VAL A 189 4.58 1.15 -11.09
C VAL A 189 4.26 2.62 -10.92
N MET A 190 3.23 2.90 -10.13
CA MET A 190 2.70 4.24 -9.94
C MET A 190 2.36 4.51 -8.47
N PRO A 191 2.44 5.78 -8.03
CA PRO A 191 1.92 6.16 -6.72
C PRO A 191 0.44 5.79 -6.59
N ARG A 192 0.11 5.05 -5.54
CA ARG A 192 -1.28 4.86 -5.14
C ARG A 192 -1.84 6.20 -4.68
N CYS A 193 -3.04 6.54 -5.15
CA CYS A 193 -3.74 7.75 -4.73
C CYS A 193 -4.36 7.52 -3.34
N GLU A 194 -3.50 7.50 -2.31
CA GLU A 194 -3.92 7.46 -0.91
C GLU A 194 -4.01 8.88 -0.36
N ILE A 195 -5.05 9.12 0.45
CA ILE A 195 -5.15 10.34 1.22
C ILE A 195 -5.14 9.94 2.68
N PHE A 196 -4.04 10.29 3.36
CA PHE A 196 -3.96 10.21 4.81
C PHE A 196 -4.96 11.20 5.42
N LEU A 197 -5.79 10.72 6.34
CA LEU A 197 -6.78 11.52 7.07
C LEU A 197 -6.11 12.39 8.15
#